data_AF-A0A3D4CW10-F1
#
_entry.id   AF-A0A3D4CW10-F1
#
_cell.length_a   1.000
_cell.length_b   1.000
_cell.length_c   1.000
_cell.angle_alpha   90.00
_cell.angle_beta   90.00
_cell.angle_gamma   90.00
#
_symmetry.space_group_name_H-M   'P 1'
#
loop_
_entity.id
_entity.type
_entity.pdbx_description
1 polymer ?
#
loop_
_entity_poly.entity_id
_entity_poly.type
_entity_poly.pdbx_seq_one_letter_code
_entity_poly.pdbx_strand_id
1 'polypeptide(L)'
;MKTALFITTLAILAFLSSCSSSTHRTSLVKTDVVNGKSFSTGKQQARYSYWSDRTASTPLRVTIDLSEQTAYFYRGEEKVGQSRVATGKEGHSTPTGSFTISEKVVAKRSTLYGRIYDADGNLKVSDADTRRHAVPRGGKFVGCPMPYWMRLTGSGIGMHVGPIPNPGSPASHGCVRMPREMARSLFEKAPVGTRVTIVH
;
A
#
# COMPACT_ATOMS: atom_id res chain seq x y z
N MET A 1 -67.03 28.25 -47.61
CA MET A 1 -66.72 29.70 -47.47
C MET A 1 -66.22 29.91 -46.04
N LYS A 2 -65.07 30.49 -45.68
CA LYS A 2 -63.88 31.02 -46.35
C LYS A 2 -62.75 30.95 -45.29
N THR A 3 -61.54 30.74 -45.77
CA THR A 3 -60.23 30.81 -45.09
C THR A 3 -59.84 32.24 -44.68
N ALA A 4 -59.01 32.37 -43.62
CA ALA A 4 -57.93 33.36 -43.39
C ALA A 4 -57.40 33.09 -41.96
N LEU A 5 -56.15 32.71 -41.66
CA LEU A 5 -54.80 33.15 -42.04
C LEU A 5 -54.53 34.64 -41.77
N PHE A 6 -53.92 34.92 -40.61
CA PHE A 6 -53.00 36.04 -40.43
C PHE A 6 -51.74 35.56 -39.70
N ILE A 7 -50.63 35.63 -40.41
CA ILE A 7 -49.26 35.50 -39.93
C ILE A 7 -48.78 36.91 -39.59
N THR A 8 -48.27 37.11 -38.37
CA THR A 8 -47.22 38.14 -38.15
C THR A 8 -46.18 37.59 -37.17
N THR A 9 -44.96 37.52 -37.67
CA THR A 9 -43.72 37.17 -36.97
C THR A 9 -43.08 38.43 -36.37
N LEU A 10 -42.51 38.35 -35.16
CA LEU A 10 -41.19 38.95 -34.89
C LEU A 10 -40.50 38.29 -33.69
N ALA A 11 -39.20 38.07 -33.87
CA ALA A 11 -38.30 37.26 -33.07
C ALA A 11 -37.81 37.95 -31.79
N ILE A 12 -37.50 37.16 -30.76
CA ILE A 12 -36.38 37.46 -29.84
C ILE A 12 -35.57 36.18 -29.58
N LEU A 13 -34.28 36.31 -29.90
CA LEU A 13 -33.18 35.38 -29.73
C LEU A 13 -32.84 35.28 -28.23
N ALA A 14 -32.77 34.06 -27.67
CA ALA A 14 -32.01 33.82 -26.44
C ALA A 14 -31.25 32.50 -26.56
N PHE A 15 -29.94 32.67 -26.66
CA PHE A 15 -28.89 31.69 -26.71
C PHE A 15 -28.65 31.05 -25.33
N LEU A 16 -28.40 29.72 -25.30
CA LEU A 16 -27.37 28.99 -24.55
C LEU A 16 -27.84 27.74 -23.76
N SER A 17 -27.29 26.62 -24.22
CA SER A 17 -26.76 25.47 -23.48
C SER A 17 -27.52 24.93 -22.26
N SER A 18 -28.27 23.85 -22.49
CA SER A 18 -28.59 22.91 -21.41
C SER A 18 -27.38 22.03 -21.11
N CYS A 19 -26.81 22.23 -19.91
CA CYS A 19 -25.69 21.48 -19.36
C CYS A 19 -26.09 20.02 -19.11
N SER A 20 -25.39 19.08 -19.75
CA SER A 20 -25.34 17.69 -19.30
C SER A 20 -23.95 17.39 -18.74
N SER A 21 -23.91 16.71 -17.60
CA SER A 21 -22.82 15.90 -17.02
C SER A 21 -22.48 16.24 -15.57
N SER A 22 -22.92 15.32 -14.71
CA SER A 22 -22.43 15.01 -13.38
C SER A 22 -20.94 15.38 -13.16
N THR A 23 -20.66 16.22 -12.16
CA THR A 23 -19.31 16.38 -11.63
C THR A 23 -19.33 16.01 -10.15
N HIS A 24 -18.84 14.80 -9.88
CA HIS A 24 -18.45 14.34 -8.56
C HIS A 24 -17.53 15.39 -7.90
N ARG A 25 -17.92 15.86 -6.72
CA ARG A 25 -17.09 16.70 -5.85
C ARG A 25 -15.96 15.85 -5.26
N THR A 26 -14.86 15.69 -5.98
CA THR A 26 -13.60 15.19 -5.42
C THR A 26 -12.94 16.31 -4.61
N SER A 27 -12.93 16.10 -3.29
CA SER A 27 -12.10 16.85 -2.34
C SER A 27 -10.65 16.93 -2.84
N LEU A 28 -10.17 18.14 -3.09
CA LEU A 28 -8.77 18.48 -3.37
C LEU A 28 -7.88 17.95 -2.25
N VAL A 29 -7.13 16.87 -2.53
CA VAL A 29 -5.95 16.52 -1.73
C VAL A 29 -4.83 17.45 -2.18
N LYS A 30 -4.38 18.28 -1.25
CA LYS A 30 -3.27 19.22 -1.40
C LYS A 30 -2.00 18.47 -1.80
N THR A 31 -1.45 18.79 -2.97
CA THR A 31 -0.16 18.30 -3.45
C THR A 31 0.95 19.11 -2.79
N ASP A 32 1.69 18.49 -1.87
CA ASP A 32 2.96 19.06 -1.40
C ASP A 32 4.03 18.77 -2.48
N VAL A 33 4.43 19.84 -3.19
CA VAL A 33 5.49 19.83 -4.19
C VAL A 33 6.83 20.03 -3.49
N VAL A 34 7.71 19.03 -3.54
CA VAL A 34 9.15 19.22 -3.31
C VAL A 34 9.91 18.56 -4.46
N ASN A 35 10.71 19.37 -5.17
CA ASN A 35 11.68 18.98 -6.21
C ASN A 35 11.15 18.40 -7.53
N GLY A 36 10.18 19.08 -8.16
CA GLY A 36 10.09 19.15 -9.64
C GLY A 36 9.88 17.85 -10.42
N LYS A 37 9.63 16.71 -9.77
CA LYS A 37 9.29 15.44 -10.43
C LYS A 37 7.81 15.12 -10.19
N SER A 38 6.99 15.45 -11.18
CA SER A 38 5.60 14.99 -11.25
C SER A 38 5.60 13.47 -11.45
N PHE A 39 5.37 12.71 -10.39
CA PHE A 39 5.12 11.28 -10.49
C PHE A 39 3.61 11.02 -10.56
N SER A 40 3.22 10.25 -11.59
CA SER A 40 1.89 9.73 -11.96
C SER A 40 1.25 8.81 -10.89
N THR A 41 1.29 9.23 -9.63
CA THR A 41 1.00 8.43 -8.44
C THR A 41 -0.43 7.88 -8.37
N GLY A 42 -1.43 8.54 -8.97
CA GLY A 42 -2.82 8.06 -8.92
C GLY A 42 -3.13 6.88 -9.85
N LYS A 43 -2.77 6.97 -11.14
CA LYS A 43 -3.14 5.95 -12.15
C LYS A 43 -2.21 4.74 -12.17
N GLN A 44 -0.92 4.93 -11.97
CA GLN A 44 0.06 3.85 -12.02
C GLN A 44 0.00 2.96 -10.78
N GLN A 45 -0.25 3.54 -9.60
CA GLN A 45 -0.43 2.79 -8.36
C GLN A 45 -1.67 1.90 -8.44
N ALA A 46 -2.81 2.43 -8.93
CA ALA A 46 -4.05 1.69 -9.15
C ALA A 46 -3.91 0.54 -10.16
N ARG A 47 -3.02 0.66 -11.16
CA ARG A 47 -2.74 -0.41 -12.13
C ARG A 47 -2.12 -1.64 -11.48
N TYR A 48 -1.30 -1.44 -10.44
CA TYR A 48 -0.52 -2.53 -9.85
C TYR A 48 -1.05 -2.97 -8.49
N SER A 49 -1.69 -2.07 -7.75
CA SER A 49 -2.26 -2.33 -6.43
C SER A 49 -3.66 -1.74 -6.34
N TYR A 50 -4.64 -2.54 -5.95
CA TYR A 50 -6.01 -2.10 -5.75
C TYR A 50 -6.68 -2.92 -4.65
N TRP A 51 -7.70 -2.32 -4.03
CA TRP A 51 -8.51 -2.95 -2.99
C TRP A 51 -9.99 -2.81 -3.34
N SER A 52 -10.69 -3.92 -3.49
CA SER A 52 -12.12 -3.98 -3.85
C SER A 52 -12.95 -4.83 -2.88
N ASP A 53 -12.41 -5.20 -1.72
CA ASP A 53 -13.12 -5.97 -0.70
C ASP A 53 -14.27 -5.15 -0.10
N ARG A 54 -15.51 -5.53 -0.45
CA ARG A 54 -16.75 -4.89 0.00
C ARG A 54 -17.51 -5.73 1.04
N THR A 55 -17.16 -7.00 1.20
CA THR A 55 -17.96 -7.97 1.98
C THR A 55 -17.12 -8.60 3.10
N ALA A 56 -17.71 -8.74 4.28
CA ALA A 56 -17.03 -9.31 5.44
C ALA A 56 -17.40 -10.79 5.72
N SER A 57 -18.35 -11.35 4.96
CA SER A 57 -18.99 -12.65 5.27
C SER A 57 -18.07 -13.85 5.07
N THR A 58 -17.18 -13.82 4.09
CA THR A 58 -16.24 -14.93 3.82
C THR A 58 -14.88 -14.61 4.43
N PRO A 59 -14.17 -15.55 5.08
CA PRO A 59 -12.83 -15.27 5.61
C PRO A 59 -11.84 -14.80 4.54
N LEU A 60 -11.08 -13.75 4.85
CA LEU A 60 -10.02 -13.24 3.99
C LEU A 60 -8.86 -14.24 3.95
N ARG A 61 -8.25 -14.41 2.77
CA ARG A 61 -6.98 -15.12 2.59
C ARG A 61 -6.02 -14.28 1.75
N VAL A 62 -4.73 -14.49 1.98
CA VAL A 62 -3.65 -13.80 1.24
C VAL A 62 -2.77 -14.84 0.56
N THR A 63 -2.45 -14.61 -0.70
CA THR A 63 -1.40 -15.34 -1.42
C THR A 63 -0.30 -14.35 -1.80
N ILE A 64 0.95 -14.65 -1.49
CA ILE A 64 2.10 -13.82 -1.84
C ILE A 64 2.95 -14.61 -2.81
N ASP A 65 3.07 -14.09 -4.01
CA ASP A 65 3.90 -14.64 -5.06
C ASP A 65 5.24 -13.88 -5.09
N LEU A 66 6.31 -14.61 -4.79
CA LEU A 66 7.66 -14.07 -4.73
C LEU A 66 8.24 -13.79 -6.12
N SER A 67 7.85 -14.55 -7.15
CA SER A 67 8.32 -14.33 -8.53
C SER A 67 7.65 -13.11 -9.16
N GLU A 68 6.39 -12.86 -8.82
CA GLU A 68 5.63 -11.71 -9.31
C GLU A 68 5.75 -10.46 -8.42
N GLN A 69 6.36 -10.60 -7.24
CA GLN A 69 6.41 -9.56 -6.20
C GLN A 69 5.04 -8.95 -5.94
N THR A 70 4.04 -9.83 -5.80
CA THR A 70 2.64 -9.44 -5.66
C THR A 70 1.95 -10.21 -4.54
N ALA A 71 1.20 -9.50 -3.70
CA ALA A 71 0.26 -10.09 -2.76
C ALA A 71 -1.16 -9.99 -3.33
N TYR A 72 -1.87 -11.10 -3.34
CA TYR A 72 -3.25 -11.25 -3.78
C TYR A 72 -4.18 -11.47 -2.59
N PHE A 73 -5.33 -10.81 -2.57
CA PHE A 73 -6.32 -10.90 -1.49
C PHE A 73 -7.60 -11.57 -2.00
N TYR A 74 -8.10 -12.55 -1.26
CA TYR A 74 -9.25 -13.36 -1.66
C TYR A 74 -10.31 -13.45 -0.56
N ARG A 75 -11.58 -13.48 -0.98
CA ARG A 75 -12.75 -13.87 -0.19
C ARG A 75 -13.38 -15.07 -0.88
N GLY A 76 -13.17 -16.28 -0.36
CA GLY A 76 -13.60 -17.49 -1.07
C GLY A 76 -12.78 -17.63 -2.36
N GLU A 77 -13.42 -17.80 -3.51
CA GLU A 77 -12.73 -17.87 -4.81
C GLU A 77 -12.54 -16.49 -5.46
N GLU A 78 -13.19 -15.45 -4.93
CA GLU A 78 -13.14 -14.11 -5.50
C GLU A 78 -11.85 -13.37 -5.13
N LYS A 79 -11.12 -12.85 -6.13
CA LYS A 79 -10.01 -11.93 -5.93
C LYS A 79 -10.54 -10.53 -5.62
N VAL A 80 -10.38 -10.09 -4.37
CA VAL A 80 -10.87 -8.80 -3.87
C VAL A 80 -9.80 -7.72 -3.80
N GLY A 81 -8.59 -8.00 -4.30
CA GLY A 81 -7.54 -7.01 -4.39
C GLY A 81 -6.18 -7.62 -4.70
N GLN A 82 -5.22 -6.76 -4.96
CA GLN A 82 -3.81 -7.13 -5.06
C GLN A 82 -2.91 -5.95 -4.68
N SER A 83 -1.67 -6.22 -4.31
CA SER A 83 -0.67 -5.22 -3.95
C SER A 83 0.67 -5.64 -4.51
N ARG A 84 1.41 -4.71 -5.11
CA ARG A 84 2.86 -4.91 -5.27
C ARG A 84 3.50 -5.00 -3.89
N VAL A 85 4.53 -5.80 -3.79
CA VAL A 85 5.30 -5.97 -2.56
C VAL A 85 6.79 -5.86 -2.83
N ALA A 86 7.55 -5.66 -1.75
CA ALA A 86 8.98 -5.89 -1.76
C ALA A 86 9.32 -6.91 -0.68
N THR A 87 9.79 -8.08 -1.09
CA THR A 87 10.13 -9.18 -0.20
C THR A 87 11.62 -9.18 0.16
N GLY A 88 12.07 -10.22 0.85
CA GLY A 88 13.46 -10.41 1.26
C GLY A 88 14.42 -10.46 0.09
N LYS A 89 15.46 -9.62 0.12
CA LYS A 89 16.57 -9.64 -0.85
C LYS A 89 17.46 -10.87 -0.67
N GLU A 90 18.41 -11.07 -1.56
CA GLU A 90 19.43 -12.12 -1.44
C GLU A 90 20.10 -12.09 -0.05
N GLY A 91 20.28 -13.27 0.56
CA GLY A 91 20.78 -13.41 1.94
C GLY A 91 19.75 -13.11 3.04
N HIS A 92 18.54 -12.67 2.67
CA HIS A 92 17.45 -12.35 3.58
C HIS A 92 16.10 -12.85 3.06
N SER A 93 16.07 -14.02 2.42
CA SER A 93 14.90 -14.56 1.74
C SER A 93 13.64 -14.60 2.61
N THR A 94 12.51 -14.23 2.03
CA THR A 94 11.20 -14.46 2.64
C THR A 94 10.86 -15.95 2.53
N PRO A 95 10.51 -16.64 3.64
CA PRO A 95 10.22 -18.06 3.60
C PRO A 95 8.91 -18.35 2.86
N THR A 96 8.89 -19.39 2.03
CA THR A 96 7.68 -19.94 1.42
C THR A 96 6.94 -20.86 2.38
N GLY A 97 5.66 -21.13 2.11
CA GLY A 97 4.84 -22.04 2.90
C GLY A 97 3.49 -21.45 3.31
N SER A 98 2.83 -22.12 4.25
CA SER A 98 1.53 -21.71 4.79
C SER A 98 1.70 -21.11 6.18
N PHE A 99 1.15 -19.91 6.35
CA PHE A 99 1.23 -19.12 7.57
C PHE A 99 -0.15 -18.61 7.98
N THR A 100 -0.20 -18.04 9.18
CA THR A 100 -1.34 -17.23 9.64
C THR A 100 -0.85 -15.91 10.18
N ILE A 101 -1.68 -14.87 10.11
CA ILE A 101 -1.42 -13.62 10.83
C ILE A 101 -1.54 -13.92 12.33
N SER A 102 -0.42 -13.97 13.04
CA SER A 102 -0.36 -14.35 14.47
C SER A 102 -0.38 -13.16 15.43
N GLU A 103 0.03 -11.98 14.98
CA GLU A 103 0.10 -10.76 15.79
C GLU A 103 -0.11 -9.55 14.89
N LYS A 104 -0.75 -8.50 15.42
CA LYS A 104 -1.02 -7.25 14.71
C LYS A 104 -0.61 -6.06 15.57
N VAL A 105 0.24 -5.18 15.06
CA VAL A 105 0.71 -3.98 15.77
C VAL A 105 0.72 -2.77 14.85
N VAL A 106 0.01 -1.70 15.20
CA VAL A 106 -0.14 -0.50 14.36
C VAL A 106 1.19 0.23 14.16
N ALA A 107 1.97 0.40 15.22
CA ALA A 107 3.21 1.18 15.22
C ALA A 107 4.43 0.34 15.65
N LYS A 108 4.63 -0.82 15.01
CA LYS A 108 5.77 -1.69 15.33
C LYS A 108 7.10 -1.01 14.97
N ARG A 109 8.13 -1.27 15.76
CA ARG A 109 9.53 -1.00 15.42
C ARG A 109 10.33 -2.29 15.48
N SER A 110 11.29 -2.42 14.56
CA SER A 110 12.19 -3.56 14.54
C SER A 110 13.21 -3.47 15.67
N THR A 111 13.49 -4.60 16.33
CA THR A 111 14.54 -4.73 17.34
C THR A 111 15.88 -5.17 16.73
N LEU A 112 15.88 -5.68 15.50
CA LEU A 112 17.07 -6.19 14.81
C LEU A 112 17.59 -5.25 13.73
N TYR A 113 16.70 -4.55 13.04
CA TYR A 113 17.04 -3.72 11.87
C TYR A 113 16.69 -2.25 12.11
N GLY A 114 17.58 -1.33 11.78
CA GLY A 114 17.36 0.08 12.07
C GLY A 114 18.53 0.99 11.70
N ARG A 115 18.73 2.03 12.51
CA ARG A 115 19.82 3.00 12.35
C ARG A 115 20.62 3.10 13.64
N ILE A 116 21.93 3.29 13.52
CA ILE A 116 22.81 3.55 14.66
C ILE A 116 23.36 4.97 14.55
N TYR A 117 23.29 5.69 15.66
CA TYR A 117 23.81 7.04 15.82
C TYR A 117 24.91 7.04 16.88
N ASP A 118 25.90 7.93 16.75
CA ASP A 118 26.90 8.16 17.80
C ASP A 118 26.39 9.07 18.93
N ALA A 119 27.27 9.37 19.89
CA ALA A 119 26.94 10.19 21.06
C ALA A 119 26.52 11.62 20.69
N ASP A 120 27.07 12.16 19.61
CA ASP A 120 26.75 13.50 19.10
C ASP A 120 25.47 13.51 18.25
N GLY A 121 24.86 12.35 18.01
CA GLY A 121 23.65 12.19 17.22
C GLY A 121 23.88 12.05 15.72
N ASN A 122 25.13 11.89 15.26
CA ASN A 122 25.44 11.68 13.86
C ASN A 122 25.12 10.24 13.44
N LEU A 123 24.54 10.07 12.25
CA LEU A 123 24.24 8.76 11.69
C LEU A 123 25.55 8.01 11.36
N LYS A 124 25.75 6.84 11.97
CA LYS A 124 26.90 5.96 11.71
C LYS A 124 26.57 4.81 10.78
N VAL A 125 25.42 4.17 11.00
CA VAL A 125 24.97 3.03 10.19
C VAL A 125 23.50 3.23 9.83
N SER A 126 23.23 3.35 8.53
CA SER A 126 21.89 3.63 7.99
C SER A 126 21.00 2.39 7.83
N ASP A 127 21.61 1.21 7.74
CA ASP A 127 20.96 -0.11 7.59
C ASP A 127 21.55 -1.11 8.59
N ALA A 128 21.42 -0.78 9.88
CA ALA A 128 22.04 -1.52 10.95
C ALA A 128 21.31 -2.84 11.23
N ASP A 129 22.08 -3.92 11.32
CA ASP A 129 21.70 -5.19 11.95
C ASP A 129 22.38 -5.29 13.33
N THR A 130 21.60 -5.35 14.43
CA THR A 130 22.12 -5.35 15.81
C THR A 130 22.96 -6.59 16.15
N ARG A 131 22.87 -7.65 15.35
CA ARG A 131 23.70 -8.86 15.50
C ARG A 131 25.09 -8.69 14.90
N ARG A 132 25.28 -7.68 14.04
CA ARG A 132 26.52 -7.44 13.29
C ARG A 132 27.17 -6.10 13.62
N HIS A 133 26.37 -5.12 14.02
CA HIS A 133 26.84 -3.75 14.27
C HIS A 133 26.68 -3.40 15.73
N ALA A 134 27.80 -3.06 16.37
CA ALA A 134 27.82 -2.53 17.73
C ALA A 134 27.40 -1.05 17.74
N VAL A 135 26.67 -0.66 18.78
CA VAL A 135 26.40 0.75 19.07
C VAL A 135 27.67 1.34 19.71
N PRO A 136 28.24 2.42 19.17
CA PRO A 136 29.41 3.06 19.77
C PRO A 136 29.09 3.60 21.16
N ARG A 137 30.11 3.81 21.99
CA ARG A 137 29.94 4.34 23.35
C ARG A 137 29.17 5.66 23.32
N GLY A 138 28.11 5.75 24.12
CA GLY A 138 27.21 6.92 24.17
C GLY A 138 26.23 7.04 22.98
N GLY A 139 26.36 6.18 21.97
CA GLY A 139 25.45 6.14 20.83
C GLY A 139 24.13 5.44 21.13
N LYS A 140 23.26 5.38 20.11
CA LYS A 140 21.95 4.71 20.21
C LYS A 140 21.54 3.99 18.93
N PHE A 141 20.83 2.88 19.10
CA PHE A 141 20.10 2.20 18.03
C PHE A 141 18.65 2.69 17.97
N VAL A 142 18.15 2.94 16.76
CA VAL A 142 16.76 3.31 16.48
C VAL A 142 16.17 2.32 15.50
N GLY A 143 15.25 1.49 15.97
CA GLY A 143 14.58 0.47 15.19
C GLY A 143 13.78 1.03 14.00
N CYS A 144 13.89 0.36 12.85
CA CYS A 144 13.15 0.73 11.64
C CYS A 144 11.63 0.68 11.90
N PRO A 145 10.85 1.71 11.53
CA PRO A 145 9.40 1.69 11.69
C PRO A 145 8.77 0.69 10.73
N MET A 146 7.82 -0.09 11.23
CA MET A 146 7.05 -1.08 10.48
C MET A 146 5.55 -0.88 10.73
N PRO A 147 4.93 0.18 10.17
CA PRO A 147 3.52 0.47 10.40
C PRO A 147 2.60 -0.62 9.87
N TYR A 148 1.47 -0.84 10.54
CA TYR A 148 0.49 -1.89 10.21
C TYR A 148 1.15 -3.28 10.12
N TRP A 149 1.95 -3.62 11.13
CA TRP A 149 2.68 -4.87 11.19
C TRP A 149 1.76 -6.05 11.43
N MET A 150 1.90 -7.10 10.62
CA MET A 150 1.18 -8.37 10.69
C MET A 150 2.20 -9.51 10.70
N ARG A 151 2.40 -10.16 11.84
CA ARG A 151 3.40 -11.24 12.00
C ARG A 151 2.96 -12.52 11.28
N LEU A 152 3.91 -13.16 10.59
CA LEU A 152 3.73 -14.47 9.94
C LEU A 152 4.56 -15.57 10.59
N THR A 153 5.77 -15.27 11.07
CA THR A 153 6.70 -16.27 11.61
C THR A 153 7.10 -16.01 13.06
N GLY A 154 7.55 -17.06 13.75
CA GLY A 154 8.20 -16.94 15.06
C GLY A 154 9.50 -16.13 14.99
N SER A 155 10.24 -16.20 13.88
CA SER A 155 11.48 -15.45 13.63
C SER A 155 11.30 -13.95 13.43
N GLY A 156 10.07 -13.44 13.41
CA GLY A 156 9.80 -12.00 13.28
C GLY A 156 9.66 -11.52 11.84
N ILE A 157 9.36 -12.41 10.88
CA ILE A 157 8.97 -12.02 9.53
C ILE A 157 7.46 -11.73 9.51
N GLY A 158 7.09 -10.66 8.82
CA GLY A 158 5.71 -10.20 8.73
C GLY A 158 5.45 -9.30 7.53
N MET A 159 4.20 -8.95 7.32
CA MET A 159 3.74 -7.97 6.33
C MET A 159 3.60 -6.60 6.99
N HIS A 160 4.03 -5.52 6.34
CA HIS A 160 3.89 -4.16 6.87
C HIS A 160 4.11 -3.08 5.82
N VAL A 161 3.89 -1.82 6.18
CA VAL A 161 4.24 -0.68 5.33
C VAL A 161 5.75 -0.55 5.17
N GLY A 162 6.22 -0.43 3.93
CA GLY A 162 7.61 -0.11 3.66
C GLY A 162 7.84 0.42 2.24
N PRO A 163 9.05 0.90 1.93
CA PRO A 163 9.42 1.30 0.58
C PRO A 163 9.41 0.10 -0.37
N ILE A 164 8.88 0.32 -1.57
CA ILE A 164 8.75 -0.69 -2.63
C ILE A 164 9.38 -0.13 -3.90
N PRO A 165 10.39 -0.80 -4.49
CA PRO A 165 10.89 -0.45 -5.82
C PRO A 165 9.77 -0.56 -6.86
N ASN A 166 9.68 0.36 -7.81
CA ASN A 166 8.63 0.35 -8.83
C ASN A 166 9.02 -0.59 -10.00
N PRO A 167 8.19 -1.57 -10.41
CA PRO A 167 6.85 -1.90 -9.91
C PRO A 167 6.83 -2.84 -8.69
N GLY A 168 7.91 -3.57 -8.43
CA GLY A 168 8.10 -4.42 -7.25
C GLY A 168 9.39 -5.20 -7.42
N SER A 169 10.20 -5.31 -6.37
CA SER A 169 11.39 -6.18 -6.36
C SER A 169 11.81 -6.50 -4.92
N PRO A 170 12.53 -7.62 -4.71
CA PRO A 170 13.10 -7.93 -3.40
C PRO A 170 13.99 -6.79 -2.88
N ALA A 171 13.68 -6.26 -1.71
CA ALA A 171 14.38 -5.11 -1.13
C ALA A 171 14.36 -5.06 0.41
N SER A 172 13.88 -6.10 1.07
CA SER A 172 13.73 -6.16 2.53
C SER A 172 14.71 -7.14 3.18
N HIS A 173 14.72 -7.16 4.51
CA HIS A 173 15.45 -8.15 5.32
C HIS A 173 14.60 -9.39 5.67
N GLY A 174 13.61 -9.72 4.83
CA GLY A 174 12.74 -10.89 4.94
C GLY A 174 11.26 -10.56 5.03
N CYS A 175 10.91 -9.39 5.59
CA CYS A 175 9.52 -8.93 5.67
C CYS A 175 8.91 -8.65 4.30
N VAL A 176 7.59 -8.73 4.21
CA VAL A 176 6.85 -8.35 3.00
C VAL A 176 6.39 -6.91 3.15
N ARG A 177 7.05 -5.99 2.43
CA ARG A 177 6.68 -4.57 2.44
C ARG A 177 5.54 -4.31 1.48
N MET A 178 4.58 -3.50 1.89
CA MET A 178 3.38 -3.13 1.14
C MET A 178 3.21 -1.60 1.09
N PRO A 179 2.53 -1.03 0.07
CA PRO A 179 2.12 0.36 0.08
C PRO A 179 1.23 0.63 1.30
N ARG A 180 1.27 1.87 1.81
CA ARG A 180 0.55 2.24 3.04
C ARG A 180 -0.94 1.90 2.98
N GLU A 181 -1.59 2.22 1.87
CA GLU A 181 -3.03 1.98 1.69
C GLU A 181 -3.35 0.48 1.74
N MET A 182 -2.58 -0.34 1.03
CA MET A 182 -2.78 -1.79 0.99
C MET A 182 -2.52 -2.46 2.34
N ALA A 183 -1.44 -2.07 3.03
CA ALA A 183 -1.12 -2.59 4.36
C ALA A 183 -2.21 -2.20 5.38
N ARG A 184 -2.71 -0.96 5.32
CA ARG A 184 -3.79 -0.47 6.18
C ARG A 184 -5.08 -1.23 5.93
N SER A 185 -5.52 -1.35 4.68
CA SER A 185 -6.73 -2.07 4.33
C SER A 185 -6.66 -3.53 4.76
N LEU A 186 -5.53 -4.20 4.49
CA LEU A 186 -5.31 -5.56 4.95
C LEU A 186 -5.34 -5.65 6.47
N PHE A 187 -4.65 -4.75 7.17
CA PHE A 187 -4.63 -4.71 8.63
C PHE A 187 -6.02 -4.48 9.22
N GLU A 188 -6.87 -3.65 8.62
CA GLU A 188 -8.23 -3.42 9.13
C GLU A 188 -9.16 -4.61 8.85
N LYS A 189 -8.99 -5.29 7.71
CA LYS A 189 -9.93 -6.33 7.23
C LYS A 189 -9.52 -7.77 7.54
N ALA A 190 -8.25 -8.03 7.82
CA ALA A 190 -7.72 -9.34 8.17
C ALA A 190 -7.67 -9.54 9.69
N PRO A 191 -8.49 -10.41 10.29
CA PRO A 191 -8.32 -10.79 11.69
C PRO A 191 -7.03 -11.58 11.93
N VAL A 192 -6.61 -11.67 13.20
CA VAL A 192 -5.62 -12.69 13.61
C VAL A 192 -6.17 -14.07 13.24
N GLY A 193 -5.31 -14.95 12.72
CA GLY A 193 -5.68 -16.25 12.16
C GLY A 193 -5.94 -16.24 10.65
N THR A 194 -6.00 -15.07 9.99
CA THR A 194 -6.08 -14.99 8.52
C THR A 194 -4.94 -15.78 7.87
N ARG A 195 -5.28 -16.66 6.93
CA ARG A 195 -4.33 -17.50 6.21
C ARG A 195 -3.51 -16.69 5.22
N VAL A 196 -2.22 -16.93 5.20
CA VAL A 196 -1.26 -16.34 4.27
C VAL A 196 -0.43 -17.46 3.67
N THR A 197 -0.47 -17.61 2.35
CA THR A 197 0.37 -18.58 1.62
C THR A 197 1.44 -17.81 0.86
N ILE A 198 2.71 -18.25 0.95
CA ILE A 198 3.83 -17.65 0.23
C ILE A 198 4.40 -18.69 -0.74
N VAL A 199 4.46 -18.34 -2.02
CA VAL A 199 4.85 -19.22 -3.14
C VAL A 199 5.89 -18.55 -4.05
N HIS A 200 6.50 -19.34 -4.92
CA HIS A 200 7.26 -18.86 -6.07
C HIS A 200 6.39 -18.87 -7.31
#